data_AF-A0A4V4NFU1-F1
#
_entry.id   AF-A0A4V4NFU1-F1
#
_cell.length_a   1.000
_cell.length_b   1.000
_cell.length_c   1.000
_cell.angle_alpha   90.00
_cell.angle_beta   90.00
_cell.angle_gamma   90.00
#
_symmetry.space_group_name_H-M   'P 1'
#
loop_
_entity.id
_entity.type
_entity.pdbx_description
1 polymer ?
#
loop_
_entity_poly.entity_id
_entity_poly.type
_entity_poly.pdbx_seq_one_letter_code
_entity_poly.pdbx_strand_id
1 'polypeptide(L)'
;MQSSPLPSIGSKIPFPNSHDSAILKYVGSVHGHDGVFCGLELCGNLASKGKNNGIVDGVQYFNVDIPNSGLFVPLRKVVGWISQTGNSMEPFSPMSVNDRNSFSSVDNTLMNSNNEVVELKKYITVLEKRLLQRDTDIKEMSIQVDELDANIRANEARLNRKETKFENFKKEKDEEIAMLISTIETLERKLQTDRVKELEQILKDKEREFQEFKQLKDNEVEQLKAMLANAKNTMDTIDLNKAYVPPQPIDPSAGRDNFCTYCDREGHTTSDCPYQKDSLEMF
;
A
#
# COMPACT_ATOMS: atom_id res chain seq x y z
N MET A 1 -39.79 -23.27 14.71
CA MET A 1 -40.28 -22.02 14.07
C MET A 1 -39.56 -21.90 12.75
N GLN A 2 -40.24 -22.10 11.62
CA GLN A 2 -39.64 -21.83 10.31
C GLN A 2 -39.23 -20.36 10.28
N SER A 3 -37.92 -20.10 10.19
CA SER A 3 -37.44 -18.78 9.80
C SER A 3 -37.96 -18.54 8.39
N SER A 4 -38.95 -17.66 8.25
CA SER A 4 -39.35 -17.20 6.92
C SER A 4 -38.08 -16.70 6.22
N PRO A 5 -37.79 -17.14 5.00
CA PRO A 5 -36.57 -16.76 4.31
C PRO A 5 -36.50 -15.23 4.27
N LEU A 6 -35.33 -14.69 4.64
CA LEU A 6 -35.10 -13.25 4.57
C LEU A 6 -35.39 -12.78 3.14
N PRO A 7 -36.16 -11.69 2.97
CA PRO A 7 -36.49 -11.21 1.63
C PRO A 7 -35.21 -10.91 0.86
N SER A 8 -35.16 -11.35 -0.40
CA SER A 8 -34.02 -11.07 -1.27
C SER A 8 -33.99 -9.60 -1.68
N ILE A 9 -32.80 -9.03 -1.81
CA ILE A 9 -32.61 -7.68 -2.36
C ILE A 9 -33.30 -7.60 -3.73
N GLY A 10 -34.03 -6.51 -3.96
CA GLY A 10 -34.89 -6.28 -5.12
C GLY A 10 -36.36 -6.67 -4.91
N SER A 11 -36.67 -7.41 -3.83
CA SER A 11 -38.06 -7.81 -3.54
C SER A 11 -38.95 -6.62 -3.19
N LYS A 12 -40.21 -6.69 -3.62
CA LYS A 12 -41.27 -5.76 -3.19
C LYS A 12 -41.76 -6.15 -1.79
N ILE A 13 -41.63 -5.24 -0.86
CA ILE A 13 -42.04 -5.38 0.54
C ILE A 13 -43.34 -4.61 0.74
N PRO A 14 -44.39 -5.23 1.31
CA PRO A 14 -45.62 -4.52 1.64
C PRO A 14 -45.35 -3.43 2.67
N PHE A 15 -45.88 -2.22 2.45
CA PHE A 15 -45.71 -1.11 3.38
C PHE A 15 -46.90 -1.02 4.34
N PRO A 16 -46.69 -0.86 5.66
CA PRO A 16 -47.76 -0.92 6.64
C PRO A 16 -48.79 0.19 6.40
N ASN A 17 -50.08 -0.15 6.58
CA ASN A 17 -51.21 0.76 6.42
C ASN A 17 -51.28 1.44 5.05
N SER A 18 -50.73 0.81 4.01
CA SER A 18 -50.80 1.24 2.62
C SER A 18 -51.03 0.03 1.71
N HIS A 19 -51.62 0.27 0.53
CA HIS A 19 -51.66 -0.72 -0.55
C HIS A 19 -50.37 -0.72 -1.40
N ASP A 20 -49.47 0.23 -1.14
CA ASP A 20 -48.20 0.38 -1.84
C ASP A 20 -47.12 -0.56 -1.28
N SER A 21 -46.07 -0.76 -2.08
CA SER A 21 -44.89 -1.55 -1.70
C SER A 21 -43.60 -0.72 -1.84
N ALA A 22 -42.60 -1.09 -1.03
CA ALA A 22 -41.25 -0.56 -1.11
C ALA A 22 -40.31 -1.61 -1.72
N ILE A 23 -39.21 -1.19 -2.33
CA ILE A 23 -38.22 -2.12 -2.89
C ILE A 23 -37.10 -2.30 -1.86
N LEU A 24 -36.80 -3.54 -1.49
CA LEU A 24 -35.66 -3.83 -0.64
C LEU A 24 -34.35 -3.62 -1.40
N LYS A 25 -33.45 -2.79 -0.90
CA LYS A 25 -32.17 -2.48 -1.55
C LYS A 25 -30.95 -2.88 -0.72
N TYR A 26 -31.11 -3.03 0.59
CA TYR A 26 -30.01 -3.35 1.50
C TYR A 26 -30.51 -4.17 2.70
N VAL A 27 -29.69 -5.10 3.20
CA VAL A 27 -29.89 -5.77 4.49
C VAL A 27 -28.54 -5.88 5.20
N GLY A 28 -28.42 -5.34 6.40
CA GLY A 28 -27.17 -5.40 7.17
C GLY A 28 -27.08 -4.37 8.29
N SER A 29 -25.89 -4.25 8.89
CA SER A 29 -25.61 -3.27 9.95
C SER A 29 -25.40 -1.87 9.37
N VAL A 30 -25.89 -0.84 10.07
CA VAL A 30 -25.73 0.56 9.66
C VAL A 30 -24.83 1.28 10.67
N HIS A 31 -23.91 2.11 10.18
CA HIS A 31 -22.98 2.85 11.02
C HIS A 31 -23.75 3.70 12.05
N GLY A 32 -23.27 3.69 13.30
CA GLY A 32 -23.90 4.43 14.40
C GLY A 32 -25.23 3.84 14.92
N HIS A 33 -25.65 2.67 14.43
CA HIS A 33 -26.93 2.05 14.83
C HIS A 33 -26.78 0.57 15.16
N ASP A 34 -27.33 0.17 16.32
CA ASP A 34 -27.30 -1.21 16.77
C ASP A 34 -28.35 -2.09 16.08
N GLY A 35 -27.93 -3.27 15.61
CA GLY A 35 -28.77 -4.29 15.00
C GLY A 35 -28.76 -4.31 13.48
N VAL A 36 -29.63 -5.15 12.89
CA VAL A 36 -29.74 -5.33 11.43
C VAL A 36 -30.91 -4.53 10.88
N PHE A 37 -30.64 -3.80 9.80
CA PHE A 37 -31.58 -2.91 9.13
C PHE A 37 -31.79 -3.33 7.68
N CYS A 38 -32.98 -3.05 7.18
CA CYS A 38 -33.34 -3.06 5.78
C CYS A 38 -33.29 -1.63 5.23
N GLY A 39 -32.55 -1.41 4.15
CA GLY A 39 -32.66 -0.21 3.33
C GLY A 39 -33.75 -0.41 2.29
N LEU A 40 -34.80 0.40 2.36
CA LEU A 40 -35.94 0.36 1.47
C LEU A 40 -35.94 1.60 0.58
N GLU A 41 -36.19 1.41 -0.71
CA GLU A 41 -36.56 2.49 -1.61
C GLU A 41 -38.09 2.59 -1.68
N LEU A 42 -38.63 3.76 -1.33
CA LEU A 42 -40.05 4.05 -1.43
C LEU A 42 -40.37 4.57 -2.84
N CYS A 43 -41.29 3.91 -3.55
CA CYS A 43 -41.68 4.29 -4.91
C CYS A 43 -43.07 4.95 -4.94
N GLY A 44 -43.37 5.64 -6.05
CA GLY A 44 -44.69 6.23 -6.29
C GLY A 44 -45.12 7.21 -5.20
N ASN A 45 -46.35 7.05 -4.69
CA ASN A 45 -46.91 7.94 -3.66
C ASN A 45 -46.17 7.87 -2.31
N LEU A 46 -45.40 6.80 -2.05
CA LEU A 46 -44.59 6.66 -0.84
C LEU A 46 -43.24 7.38 -0.95
N ALA A 47 -42.77 7.76 -2.14
CA ALA A 47 -41.43 8.32 -2.33
C ALA A 47 -41.18 9.57 -1.47
N SER A 48 -42.22 10.40 -1.30
CA SER A 48 -42.17 11.61 -0.44
C SER A 48 -42.03 11.32 1.06
N LYS A 49 -42.26 10.08 1.51
CA LYS A 49 -42.13 9.65 2.92
C LYS A 49 -40.74 9.11 3.25
N GLY A 50 -39.84 9.05 2.27
CA GLY A 50 -38.46 8.66 2.51
C GLY A 50 -37.74 9.71 3.35
N LYS A 51 -36.55 9.36 3.84
CA LYS A 51 -35.78 10.18 4.78
C LYS A 51 -34.33 10.40 4.36
N ASN A 52 -33.82 9.61 3.41
CA ASN A 52 -32.41 9.63 3.03
C ASN A 52 -32.21 9.17 1.58
N ASN A 53 -30.99 9.32 1.08
CA ASN A 53 -30.55 8.85 -0.24
C ASN A 53 -29.81 7.50 -0.17
N GLY A 54 -30.05 6.71 0.89
CA GLY A 54 -29.27 5.51 1.19
C GLY A 54 -27.86 5.78 1.72
N ILE A 55 -27.59 6.99 2.21
CA ILE A 55 -26.33 7.39 2.84
C ILE A 55 -26.55 7.64 4.34
N VAL A 56 -25.65 7.15 5.18
CA VAL A 56 -25.59 7.47 6.62
C VAL A 56 -24.13 7.79 6.97
N ASP A 57 -23.88 8.92 7.64
CA ASP A 57 -22.54 9.40 8.02
C ASP A 57 -21.49 9.37 6.90
N GLY A 58 -21.91 9.66 5.66
CA GLY A 58 -21.04 9.66 4.48
C GLY A 58 -20.79 8.27 3.86
N VAL A 59 -21.33 7.19 4.43
CA VAL A 59 -21.26 5.83 3.87
C VAL A 59 -22.50 5.55 3.03
N GLN A 60 -22.30 5.18 1.76
CA GLN A 60 -23.38 4.76 0.85
C GLN A 60 -23.71 3.28 1.06
N TYR A 61 -24.96 2.98 1.40
CA TYR A 61 -25.46 1.61 1.58
C TYR A 61 -26.26 1.10 0.40
N PHE A 62 -27.07 1.96 -0.23
CA PHE A 62 -27.85 1.63 -1.41
C PHE A 62 -28.21 2.88 -2.19
N ASN A 63 -28.48 2.74 -3.49
CA ASN A 63 -28.91 3.86 -4.33
C ASN A 63 -30.43 3.96 -4.38
N VAL A 64 -30.92 5.19 -4.58
CA VAL A 64 -32.33 5.51 -4.82
C VAL A 64 -32.46 6.23 -6.16
N ASP A 65 -33.56 5.96 -6.87
CA ASP A 65 -33.89 6.58 -8.15
C ASP A 65 -34.55 7.95 -7.94
N ILE A 66 -35.30 8.11 -6.84
CA ILE A 66 -35.92 9.38 -6.45
C ILE A 66 -35.16 9.95 -5.24
N PRO A 67 -34.68 11.21 -5.30
CA PRO A 67 -34.03 11.83 -4.16
C PRO A 67 -34.88 11.79 -2.88
N ASN A 68 -34.23 11.43 -1.78
CA ASN A 68 -34.75 11.25 -0.43
C ASN A 68 -35.82 10.17 -0.29
N SER A 69 -35.97 9.25 -1.24
CA SER A 69 -36.95 8.17 -1.15
C SER A 69 -36.51 6.97 -0.28
N GLY A 70 -35.25 6.97 0.18
CA GLY A 70 -34.67 5.89 0.97
C GLY A 70 -35.13 5.91 2.43
N LEU A 71 -35.30 4.73 3.02
CA LEU A 71 -35.69 4.54 4.41
C LEU A 71 -34.98 3.33 5.04
N PHE A 72 -34.32 3.53 6.17
CA PHE A 72 -33.79 2.43 6.99
C PHE A 72 -34.83 1.98 8.01
N VAL A 73 -35.11 0.68 8.04
CA VAL A 73 -36.07 0.06 8.96
C VAL A 73 -35.45 -1.18 9.61
N PRO A 74 -35.55 -1.38 10.94
CA PRO A 74 -35.06 -2.60 11.57
C PRO A 74 -35.65 -3.87 10.93
N LEU A 75 -34.81 -4.86 10.64
CA LEU A 75 -35.19 -6.10 9.94
C LEU A 75 -36.41 -6.78 10.58
N ARG A 76 -36.47 -6.82 11.91
CA ARG A 76 -37.60 -7.40 12.66
C ARG A 76 -38.97 -6.78 12.32
N LYS A 77 -39.02 -5.49 11.97
CA LYS A 77 -40.26 -4.81 11.60
C LYS A 77 -40.69 -5.20 10.19
N VAL A 78 -39.72 -5.27 9.27
CA VAL A 78 -39.96 -5.67 7.87
C VAL A 78 -40.47 -7.10 7.79
N VAL A 79 -39.90 -8.04 8.56
CA VAL A 79 -40.40 -9.41 8.67
C VAL A 79 -41.86 -9.43 9.15
N GLY A 80 -42.20 -8.60 10.15
CA GLY A 80 -43.59 -8.46 10.62
C GLY A 80 -44.57 -7.99 9.54
N TRP A 81 -44.15 -7.09 8.65
CA TRP A 81 -44.99 -6.62 7.53
C TRP A 81 -45.28 -7.73 6.51
N ILE A 82 -44.29 -8.57 6.23
CA ILE A 82 -44.42 -9.70 5.29
C ILE A 82 -45.34 -10.78 5.86
N SER A 83 -45.26 -11.04 7.18
CA SER A 83 -46.12 -12.04 7.83
C SER A 83 -47.59 -11.60 7.94
N GLN A 84 -47.87 -10.30 8.03
CA GLN A 84 -49.24 -9.76 8.10
C GLN A 84 -50.03 -9.95 6.80
N THR A 85 -49.36 -9.99 5.64
CA THR A 85 -50.04 -10.18 4.34
C THR A 85 -50.51 -11.62 4.07
N GLY A 86 -50.18 -12.58 4.94
CA GLY A 86 -50.58 -14.00 4.82
C GLY A 86 -51.81 -14.41 5.65
N ASN A 87 -52.32 -13.54 6.53
CA ASN A 87 -53.47 -13.82 7.40
C ASN A 87 -54.45 -12.66 7.39
N SER A 88 -55.28 -12.59 6.36
CA SER A 88 -56.55 -11.86 6.45
C SER A 88 -57.48 -12.67 7.35
N MET A 89 -57.54 -12.34 8.65
CA MET A 89 -58.70 -12.43 9.55
C MET A 89 -58.26 -11.97 10.94
N GLU A 90 -58.47 -10.69 11.23
CA GLU A 90 -58.48 -10.17 12.61
C GLU A 90 -59.68 -10.75 13.38
N PRO A 91 -59.57 -11.05 14.69
CA PRO A 91 -60.70 -11.38 15.53
C PRO A 91 -61.49 -10.11 15.88
N PHE A 92 -62.79 -10.11 15.59
CA PHE A 92 -63.70 -9.09 16.10
C PHE A 92 -63.64 -9.05 17.64
N SER A 93 -63.45 -7.86 18.20
CA SER A 93 -63.59 -7.61 19.65
C SER A 93 -65.04 -7.90 20.10
N PRO A 94 -65.27 -8.47 21.28
CA PRO A 94 -66.62 -8.79 21.75
C PRO A 94 -67.37 -7.49 22.09
N MET A 95 -68.55 -7.30 21.49
CA MET A 95 -69.52 -6.31 21.94
C MET A 95 -69.99 -6.68 23.36
N SER A 96 -69.83 -5.73 24.28
CA SER A 96 -70.49 -5.75 25.58
C SER A 96 -72.00 -5.61 25.36
N VAL A 97 -72.76 -6.64 25.68
CA VAL A 97 -74.24 -6.59 25.68
C VAL A 97 -74.70 -6.47 27.12
N ASN A 98 -75.40 -5.38 27.36
CA ASN A 98 -75.95 -4.92 28.62
C ASN A 98 -77.07 -5.86 29.08
N ASP A 99 -77.02 -6.26 30.35
CA ASP A 99 -78.09 -6.96 31.06
C ASP A 99 -79.33 -6.06 31.21
N ARG A 100 -80.51 -6.64 30.92
CA ARG A 100 -81.80 -6.43 31.64
C ARG A 100 -82.95 -7.09 30.86
N ASN A 101 -83.49 -8.21 31.36
CA ASN A 101 -84.74 -8.23 32.12
C ASN A 101 -85.24 -9.67 32.40
N SER A 102 -85.58 -9.88 33.67
CA SER A 102 -86.76 -10.60 34.19
C SER A 102 -87.10 -12.03 33.74
N PHE A 103 -86.91 -12.96 34.68
CA PHE A 103 -87.93 -13.92 35.14
C PHE A 103 -88.89 -14.50 34.09
N SER A 104 -88.43 -15.56 33.39
CA SER A 104 -89.26 -16.72 33.08
C SER A 104 -88.39 -17.90 32.64
N SER A 105 -88.75 -19.09 33.11
CA SER A 105 -88.45 -20.38 32.48
C SER A 105 -87.06 -21.00 32.74
N VAL A 106 -87.00 -21.81 33.81
CA VAL A 106 -85.90 -22.77 34.08
C VAL A 106 -85.70 -23.74 32.91
N ASP A 107 -86.74 -23.99 32.09
CA ASP A 107 -86.69 -24.86 30.90
C ASP A 107 -85.95 -24.26 29.69
N ASN A 108 -86.01 -22.93 29.47
CA ASN A 108 -85.25 -22.29 28.38
C ASN A 108 -83.75 -22.22 28.67
N THR A 109 -83.39 -22.15 29.96
CA THR A 109 -81.98 -22.12 30.39
C THR A 109 -81.31 -23.47 30.14
N LEU A 110 -82.00 -24.58 30.45
CA LEU A 110 -81.47 -25.93 30.25
C LEU A 110 -81.28 -26.28 28.76
N MET A 111 -82.19 -25.84 27.89
CA MET A 111 -82.06 -26.05 26.43
C MET A 111 -80.95 -25.21 25.81
N ASN A 112 -80.75 -23.97 26.26
CA ASN A 112 -79.60 -23.14 25.84
C ASN A 112 -78.27 -23.71 26.33
N SER A 113 -78.19 -24.15 27.59
CA SER A 113 -76.99 -24.81 28.13
C SER A 113 -76.66 -26.11 27.41
N ASN A 114 -77.66 -26.90 27.02
CA ASN A 114 -77.43 -28.12 26.23
C ASN A 114 -76.88 -27.82 24.83
N ASN A 115 -77.36 -26.78 24.16
CA ASN A 115 -76.81 -26.35 22.86
C ASN A 115 -75.37 -25.84 22.98
N GLU A 116 -75.06 -25.09 24.04
CA GLU A 116 -73.71 -24.61 24.32
C GLU A 116 -72.73 -25.76 24.60
N VAL A 117 -73.16 -26.79 25.34
CA VAL A 117 -72.38 -28.01 25.57
C VAL A 117 -72.10 -28.77 24.27
N VAL A 118 -73.05 -28.81 23.33
CA VAL A 118 -72.86 -29.46 22.01
C VAL A 118 -71.84 -28.69 21.16
N GLU A 119 -71.91 -27.37 21.14
CA GLU A 119 -70.93 -26.54 20.42
C GLU A 119 -69.53 -26.62 21.05
N LEU A 120 -69.43 -26.61 22.38
CA LEU A 120 -68.16 -26.80 23.09
C LEU A 120 -67.54 -28.17 22.78
N LYS A 121 -68.34 -29.24 22.71
CA LYS A 121 -67.85 -30.57 22.32
C LYS A 121 -67.29 -30.57 20.89
N LYS A 122 -67.97 -29.91 19.94
CA LYS A 122 -67.43 -29.75 18.57
C LYS A 122 -66.11 -28.99 18.58
N TYR A 123 -66.01 -27.92 19.36
CA TYR A 123 -64.79 -27.14 19.49
C TYR A 123 -63.62 -27.94 20.08
N ILE A 124 -63.88 -28.75 21.12
CA ILE A 124 -62.89 -29.65 21.73
C ILE A 124 -62.35 -30.64 20.69
N THR A 125 -63.22 -31.30 19.91
CA THR A 125 -62.77 -32.24 18.86
C THR A 125 -61.88 -31.57 17.80
N VAL A 126 -62.16 -30.30 17.45
CA VAL A 126 -61.30 -29.54 16.54
C VAL A 126 -59.94 -29.24 17.18
N LEU A 127 -59.91 -28.88 18.46
CA LEU A 127 -58.67 -28.65 19.21
C LEU A 127 -57.84 -29.93 19.35
N GLU A 128 -58.47 -31.07 19.63
CA GLU A 128 -57.80 -32.37 19.70
C GLU A 128 -57.14 -32.74 18.38
N LYS A 129 -57.84 -32.56 17.25
CA LYS A 129 -57.26 -32.76 15.91
C LYS A 129 -56.07 -31.83 15.66
N ARG A 130 -56.17 -30.56 16.08
CA ARG A 130 -55.08 -29.58 15.95
C ARG A 130 -53.88 -29.95 16.83
N LEU A 131 -54.10 -30.46 18.04
CA LEU A 131 -53.03 -30.94 18.92
C LEU A 131 -52.30 -32.13 18.30
N LEU A 132 -53.04 -33.11 17.78
CA LEU A 132 -52.46 -34.27 17.11
C LEU A 132 -51.61 -33.87 15.89
N GLN A 133 -52.09 -32.90 15.10
CA GLN A 133 -51.31 -32.37 13.97
C GLN A 133 -50.04 -31.68 14.45
N ARG A 134 -50.09 -30.89 15.53
CA ARG A 134 -48.88 -30.26 16.07
C ARG A 134 -47.87 -31.28 16.59
N ASP A 135 -48.34 -32.38 17.18
CA ASP A 135 -47.45 -33.46 17.62
C ASP A 135 -46.75 -34.16 16.44
N THR A 136 -47.43 -34.34 15.31
CA THR A 136 -46.80 -34.86 14.09
C THR A 136 -45.79 -33.87 13.52
N ASP A 137 -46.13 -32.59 13.47
CA ASP A 137 -45.25 -31.54 12.95
C ASP A 137 -43.98 -31.41 13.83
N ILE A 138 -44.12 -31.53 15.16
CA ILE A 138 -42.99 -31.52 16.10
C ILE A 138 -42.05 -32.70 15.84
N LYS A 139 -42.59 -33.90 15.61
CA LYS A 139 -41.77 -35.07 15.28
C LYS A 139 -41.02 -34.89 13.97
N GLU A 140 -41.69 -34.37 12.94
CA GLU A 140 -41.06 -34.10 11.65
C GLU A 140 -39.95 -33.06 11.78
N MET A 141 -40.22 -31.93 12.47
CA MET A 141 -39.20 -30.92 12.74
C MET A 141 -38.03 -31.48 13.54
N SER A 142 -38.25 -32.39 14.50
CA SER A 142 -37.17 -33.02 15.25
C SER A 142 -36.23 -33.80 14.34
N ILE A 143 -36.76 -34.58 13.39
CA ILE A 143 -35.96 -35.33 12.41
C ILE A 143 -35.15 -34.38 11.54
N GLN A 144 -35.76 -33.28 11.08
CA GLN A 144 -35.06 -32.28 10.27
C GLN A 144 -33.91 -31.62 11.03
N VAL A 145 -34.09 -31.34 12.33
CA VAL A 145 -33.02 -30.80 13.19
C VAL A 145 -31.87 -31.79 13.31
N ASP A 146 -32.15 -33.07 13.56
CA ASP A 146 -31.11 -34.11 13.66
C ASP A 146 -30.31 -34.26 12.36
N GLU A 147 -30.97 -34.15 11.21
CA GLU A 147 -30.32 -34.19 9.89
C GLU A 147 -29.45 -32.96 9.64
N LEU A 148 -29.94 -31.76 9.97
CA LEU A 148 -29.14 -30.53 9.86
C LEU A 148 -27.92 -30.58 10.78
N ASP A 149 -28.06 -31.08 12.00
CA ASP A 149 -26.95 -31.27 12.93
C ASP A 149 -25.91 -32.27 12.39
N ALA A 150 -26.36 -33.35 11.75
CA ALA A 150 -25.45 -34.28 11.07
C ALA A 150 -24.68 -33.62 9.93
N ASN A 151 -25.36 -32.79 9.13
CA ASN A 151 -24.75 -32.03 8.04
C ASN A 151 -23.74 -30.98 8.55
N ILE A 152 -24.06 -30.29 9.64
CA ILE A 152 -23.15 -29.33 10.29
C ILE A 152 -21.88 -30.05 10.75
N ARG A 153 -22.01 -31.16 11.49
CA ARG A 153 -20.87 -31.96 11.94
C ARG A 153 -19.99 -32.45 10.78
N ALA A 154 -20.60 -32.89 9.68
CA ALA A 154 -19.86 -33.32 8.50
C ALA A 154 -19.10 -32.15 7.82
N ASN A 155 -19.73 -30.98 7.75
CA ASN A 155 -19.11 -29.78 7.18
C ASN A 155 -17.97 -29.25 8.06
N GLU A 156 -18.13 -29.24 9.38
CA GLU A 156 -17.08 -28.90 10.34
C GLU A 156 -15.89 -29.84 10.21
N ALA A 157 -16.12 -31.15 10.13
CA ALA A 157 -15.06 -32.13 9.90
C ALA A 157 -14.33 -31.88 8.57
N ARG A 158 -15.06 -31.51 7.51
CA ARG A 158 -14.47 -31.16 6.21
C ARG A 158 -13.66 -29.87 6.28
N LEU A 159 -14.14 -28.87 7.02
CA LEU A 159 -13.45 -27.59 7.22
C LEU A 159 -12.14 -27.82 7.99
N ASN A 160 -12.19 -28.52 9.11
CA ASN A 160 -11.01 -28.83 9.93
C ASN A 160 -9.93 -29.61 9.14
N ARG A 161 -10.33 -30.54 8.27
CA ARG A 161 -9.40 -31.22 7.34
C ARG A 161 -8.73 -30.25 6.36
N LYS A 162 -9.47 -29.26 5.85
CA LYS A 162 -8.91 -28.25 4.94
C LYS A 162 -7.97 -27.31 5.70
N GLU A 163 -8.35 -26.88 6.91
CA GLU A 163 -7.52 -26.04 7.77
C GLU A 163 -6.21 -26.74 8.12
N THR A 164 -6.26 -28.02 8.52
CA THR A 164 -5.05 -28.82 8.80
C THR A 164 -4.14 -28.94 7.57
N LYS A 165 -4.72 -29.16 6.38
CA LYS A 165 -3.94 -29.21 5.13
C LYS A 165 -3.31 -27.86 4.79
N PHE A 166 -4.05 -26.77 4.98
CA PHE A 166 -3.56 -25.43 4.75
C PHE A 166 -2.41 -25.09 5.70
N GLU A 167 -2.54 -25.42 6.98
CA GLU A 167 -1.50 -25.17 7.98
C GLU A 167 -0.23 -25.99 7.70
N ASN A 168 -0.39 -27.27 7.30
CA ASN A 168 0.76 -28.09 6.88
C ASN A 168 1.45 -27.53 5.64
N PHE A 169 0.69 -27.10 4.62
CA PHE A 169 1.26 -26.49 3.42
C PHE A 169 1.97 -25.16 3.73
N LYS A 170 1.36 -24.33 4.59
CA LYS A 170 1.97 -23.09 5.06
C LYS A 170 3.29 -23.37 5.75
N LYS A 171 3.31 -24.34 6.68
CA LYS A 171 4.54 -24.76 7.37
C LYS A 171 5.62 -25.26 6.40
N GLU A 172 5.25 -26.09 5.42
CA GLU A 172 6.18 -26.57 4.38
C GLU A 172 6.80 -25.39 3.59
N LYS A 173 5.98 -24.39 3.25
CA LYS A 173 6.46 -23.19 2.53
C LYS A 173 7.28 -22.27 3.42
N ASP A 174 6.95 -22.12 4.69
CA ASP A 174 7.75 -21.36 5.65
C ASP A 174 9.12 -22.01 5.86
N GLU A 175 9.19 -23.35 5.90
CA GLU A 175 10.45 -24.11 5.94
C GLU A 175 11.27 -23.93 4.65
N GLU A 176 10.63 -23.96 3.47
CA GLU A 176 11.27 -23.69 2.18
C GLU A 176 11.86 -22.27 2.12
N ILE A 177 11.09 -21.27 2.57
CA ILE A 177 11.53 -19.88 2.65
C ILE A 177 12.73 -19.76 3.60
N ALA A 178 12.69 -20.40 4.77
CA ALA A 178 13.79 -20.37 5.73
C ALA A 178 15.09 -20.97 5.15
N MET A 179 14.99 -22.07 4.40
CA MET A 179 16.14 -22.66 3.69
C MET A 179 16.70 -21.72 2.63
N LEU A 180 15.84 -21.06 1.86
CA LEU A 180 16.26 -20.10 0.83
C LEU A 180 16.97 -18.89 1.44
N ILE A 181 16.43 -18.33 2.54
CA ILE A 181 17.06 -17.22 3.27
C ILE A 181 18.47 -17.62 3.74
N SER A 182 18.61 -18.78 4.40
CA SER A 182 19.91 -19.28 4.85
C SER A 182 20.91 -19.48 3.70
N THR A 183 20.41 -19.92 2.54
CA THR A 183 21.24 -20.08 1.34
C THR A 183 21.71 -18.73 0.81
N ILE A 184 20.82 -17.73 0.73
CA ILE A 184 21.15 -16.37 0.31
C ILE A 184 22.21 -15.76 1.23
N GLU A 185 22.01 -15.80 2.55
CA GLU A 185 22.97 -15.28 3.53
C GLU A 185 24.36 -15.93 3.41
N THR A 186 24.39 -17.23 3.07
CA THR A 186 25.65 -17.96 2.85
C THR A 186 26.34 -17.52 1.56
N LEU A 187 25.57 -17.30 0.48
CA LEU A 187 26.11 -16.81 -0.79
C LEU A 187 26.61 -15.37 -0.68
N GLU A 188 25.89 -14.50 0.02
CA GLU A 188 26.30 -13.11 0.26
C GLU A 188 27.62 -13.04 1.04
N ARG A 189 27.75 -13.83 2.11
CA ARG A 189 29.01 -13.92 2.87
C ARG A 189 30.18 -14.41 2.03
N LYS A 190 29.95 -15.41 1.16
CA LYS A 190 30.99 -15.90 0.24
C LYS A 190 31.40 -14.82 -0.76
N LEU A 191 30.42 -14.19 -1.41
CA LEU A 191 30.66 -13.12 -2.38
C LEU A 191 31.47 -11.98 -1.75
N GLN A 192 31.10 -11.57 -0.53
CA GLN A 192 31.82 -10.51 0.19
C GLN A 192 33.24 -10.95 0.55
N THR A 193 33.43 -12.20 1.00
CA THR A 193 34.75 -12.75 1.33
C THR A 193 35.65 -12.79 0.09
N ASP A 194 35.12 -13.26 -1.05
CA ASP A 194 35.89 -13.37 -2.29
C ASP A 194 36.26 -11.99 -2.85
N ARG A 195 35.35 -11.02 -2.73
CA ARG A 195 35.61 -9.63 -3.11
C ARG A 195 36.69 -8.99 -2.23
N VAL A 196 36.68 -9.26 -0.93
CA VAL A 196 37.74 -8.79 -0.01
C VAL A 196 39.09 -9.39 -0.39
N LYS A 197 39.17 -10.69 -0.64
CA LYS A 197 40.42 -11.35 -1.08
C LYS A 197 40.96 -10.77 -2.38
N GLU A 198 40.09 -10.49 -3.34
CA GLU A 198 40.48 -9.86 -4.61
C GLU A 198 41.08 -8.46 -4.38
N LEU A 199 40.42 -7.64 -3.54
CA LEU A 199 40.90 -6.30 -3.21
C LEU A 199 42.22 -6.33 -2.41
N GLU A 200 42.36 -7.26 -1.47
CA GLU A 200 43.60 -7.47 -0.73
C GLU A 200 44.76 -7.84 -1.66
N GLN A 201 44.50 -8.69 -2.65
CA GLN A 201 45.50 -9.06 -3.65
C GLN A 201 45.91 -7.86 -4.52
N ILE A 202 44.93 -7.10 -5.01
CA ILE A 202 45.20 -5.87 -5.78
C ILE A 202 46.00 -4.87 -4.95
N LEU A 203 45.64 -4.67 -3.68
CA LEU A 203 46.32 -3.74 -2.78
C LEU A 203 47.77 -4.18 -2.55
N LYS A 204 48.01 -5.48 -2.36
CA LYS A 204 49.35 -6.05 -2.20
C LYS A 204 50.21 -5.87 -3.46
N ASP A 205 49.63 -6.07 -4.65
CA ASP A 205 50.33 -5.87 -5.91
C ASP A 205 50.67 -4.39 -6.14
N LYS A 206 49.75 -3.47 -5.80
CA LYS A 206 49.98 -2.02 -5.87
C LYS A 206 51.00 -1.52 -4.86
N GLU A 207 51.02 -2.08 -3.65
CA GLU A 207 52.04 -1.79 -2.65
C GLU A 207 53.43 -2.19 -3.17
N ARG A 208 53.56 -3.37 -3.81
CA ARG A 208 54.83 -3.79 -4.43
C ARG A 208 55.26 -2.82 -5.54
N GLU A 209 54.37 -2.47 -6.47
CA GLU A 209 54.67 -1.48 -7.53
C GLU A 209 55.12 -0.14 -6.93
N PHE A 210 54.47 0.31 -5.86
CA PHE A 210 54.84 1.56 -5.17
C PHE A 210 56.23 1.47 -4.54
N GLN A 211 56.57 0.35 -3.89
CA GLN A 211 57.90 0.13 -3.30
C GLN A 211 58.99 0.09 -4.38
N GLU A 212 58.73 -0.57 -5.52
CA GLU A 212 59.66 -0.60 -6.66
C GLU A 212 59.89 0.80 -7.23
N PHE A 213 58.81 1.56 -7.45
CA PHE A 213 58.91 2.95 -7.93
C PHE A 213 59.67 3.84 -6.93
N LYS A 214 59.41 3.67 -5.63
CA LYS A 214 60.11 4.40 -4.58
C LYS A 214 61.61 4.10 -4.59
N GLN A 215 62.00 2.83 -4.67
CA GLN A 215 63.42 2.44 -4.75
C GLN A 215 64.11 3.04 -5.99
N LEU A 216 63.44 3.03 -7.14
CA LEU A 216 63.93 3.66 -8.37
C LEU A 216 64.20 5.16 -8.16
N LYS A 217 63.26 5.86 -7.50
CA LYS A 217 63.41 7.30 -7.22
C LYS A 217 64.49 7.58 -6.19
N ASP A 218 64.60 6.78 -5.14
CA ASP A 218 65.66 6.90 -4.15
C ASP A 218 67.05 6.70 -4.80
N ASN A 219 67.19 5.73 -5.70
CA ASN A 219 68.42 5.51 -6.48
C ASN A 219 68.75 6.68 -7.41
N GLU A 220 67.77 7.25 -8.10
CA GLU A 220 67.94 8.42 -8.98
C GLU A 220 68.42 9.64 -8.17
N VAL A 221 67.82 9.88 -7.00
CA VAL A 221 68.24 10.94 -6.09
C VAL A 221 69.69 10.74 -5.65
N GLU A 222 70.08 9.51 -5.31
CA GLU A 222 71.45 9.22 -4.87
C GLU A 222 72.48 9.40 -5.99
N GLN A 223 72.15 9.00 -7.22
CA GLN A 223 72.98 9.26 -8.40
C GLN A 223 73.16 10.77 -8.64
N LEU A 224 72.08 11.55 -8.56
CA LEU A 224 72.15 13.01 -8.74
C LEU A 224 73.00 13.68 -7.65
N LYS A 225 72.90 13.23 -6.39
CA LYS A 225 73.78 13.71 -5.32
C LYS A 225 75.25 13.40 -5.60
N ALA A 226 75.56 12.19 -6.07
CA ALA A 226 76.93 11.81 -6.40
C ALA A 226 77.49 12.65 -7.56
N MET A 227 76.70 12.88 -8.60
CA MET A 227 77.06 13.78 -9.71
C MET A 227 77.32 15.21 -9.21
N LEU A 228 76.45 15.73 -8.35
CA LEU A 228 76.61 17.06 -7.76
C LEU A 228 77.89 17.15 -6.92
N ALA A 229 78.21 16.14 -6.12
CA ALA A 229 79.44 16.08 -5.33
C ALA A 229 80.69 16.09 -6.23
N ASN A 230 80.68 15.31 -7.31
CA ASN A 230 81.77 15.31 -8.29
C ASN A 230 81.92 16.67 -8.99
N ALA A 231 80.82 17.32 -9.37
CA ALA A 231 80.83 18.64 -9.99
C ALA A 231 81.35 19.74 -9.04
N LYS A 232 81.07 19.64 -7.75
CA LYS A 232 81.63 20.53 -6.73
C LYS A 232 83.14 20.35 -6.59
N ASN A 233 83.60 19.09 -6.50
CA ASN A 233 85.03 18.79 -6.42
C ASN A 233 85.79 19.29 -7.66
N THR A 234 85.23 19.19 -8.86
CA THR A 234 85.87 19.76 -10.06
C THR A 234 85.88 21.29 -10.04
N MET A 235 84.82 21.96 -9.57
CA MET A 235 84.85 23.41 -9.38
C MET A 235 85.95 23.86 -8.41
N ASP A 236 86.16 23.15 -7.30
CA ASP A 236 87.19 23.49 -6.31
C ASP A 236 88.62 23.33 -6.86
N THR A 237 88.81 22.54 -7.94
CA THR A 237 90.12 22.38 -8.61
C THR A 237 90.40 23.41 -9.71
N ILE A 238 89.41 24.21 -10.12
CA ILE A 238 89.60 25.23 -11.14
C ILE A 238 90.08 26.52 -10.46
N ASP A 239 91.37 26.82 -10.60
CA ASP A 239 91.94 28.09 -10.16
C ASP A 239 91.52 29.22 -11.10
N LEU A 240 90.37 29.83 -10.77
CA LEU A 240 89.78 30.98 -11.47
C LEU A 240 90.68 32.22 -11.53
N ASN A 241 91.80 32.26 -10.78
CA ASN A 241 92.71 33.40 -10.76
C ASN A 241 93.84 33.33 -11.79
N LYS A 242 93.92 32.27 -12.60
CA LYS A 242 94.98 32.12 -13.61
C LYS A 242 94.59 32.82 -14.92
N ALA A 243 94.85 34.12 -15.01
CA ALA A 243 94.68 34.89 -16.25
C ALA A 243 95.55 34.31 -17.37
N TYR A 244 94.92 33.99 -18.50
CA TYR A 244 95.64 33.52 -19.70
C TYR A 244 96.42 34.68 -20.31
N VAL A 245 97.75 34.59 -20.28
CA VAL A 245 98.64 35.53 -20.96
C VAL A 245 99.05 34.92 -22.30
N PRO A 246 98.64 35.50 -23.45
CA PRO A 246 98.99 34.97 -24.75
C PRO A 246 100.51 35.04 -24.97
N PRO A 247 101.10 34.03 -25.65
CA PRO A 247 102.56 33.90 -25.79
C PRO A 247 103.20 34.98 -26.66
N GLN A 248 102.42 35.73 -27.45
CA GLN A 248 102.90 36.90 -28.19
C GLN A 248 101.96 38.09 -27.97
N PRO A 249 102.49 39.33 -27.88
CA PRO A 249 101.67 40.53 -27.88
C PRO A 249 101.04 40.68 -29.26
N ILE A 250 99.73 40.48 -29.34
CA ILE A 250 98.96 40.72 -30.56
C ILE A 250 98.39 42.14 -30.41
N ASP A 251 98.67 43.03 -31.37
CA ASP A 251 97.98 44.32 -31.44
C ASP A 251 96.49 44.04 -31.73
N PRO A 252 95.57 44.38 -30.80
CA PRO A 252 94.14 44.14 -30.99
C PRO A 252 93.56 44.85 -32.22
N SER A 253 94.30 45.80 -32.80
CA SER A 253 93.87 46.63 -33.94
C SER A 253 94.53 46.28 -35.26
N ALA A 254 95.49 45.34 -35.29
CA ALA A 254 96.15 44.93 -36.52
C ALA A 254 95.15 44.29 -37.50
N GLY A 255 95.04 44.85 -38.70
CA GLY A 255 94.15 44.36 -39.76
C GLY A 255 92.72 44.91 -39.73
N ARG A 256 92.43 45.93 -38.91
CA ARG A 256 91.17 46.68 -39.00
C ARG A 256 91.32 47.86 -39.96
N ASP A 257 90.39 47.98 -40.89
CA ASP A 257 90.30 49.16 -41.77
C ASP A 257 89.99 50.41 -40.94
N ASN A 258 90.62 51.54 -41.29
CA ASN A 258 90.37 52.81 -40.62
C ASN A 258 88.90 53.17 -40.75
N PHE A 259 88.18 53.23 -39.63
CA PHE A 259 86.76 53.56 -39.56
C PHE A 259 86.56 54.93 -38.92
N CYS A 260 85.83 55.81 -39.59
CA CYS A 260 85.49 57.13 -39.09
C CYS A 260 84.15 57.08 -38.35
N THR A 261 84.18 57.29 -37.04
CA THR A 261 82.96 57.32 -36.19
C THR A 261 82.10 58.58 -36.37
N TYR A 262 82.57 59.57 -37.14
CA TYR A 262 81.80 60.78 -37.41
C TYR A 262 80.86 60.62 -38.61
N CYS A 263 81.33 59.96 -39.69
CA CYS A 263 80.53 59.77 -40.90
C CYS A 263 80.19 58.30 -41.18
N ASP A 264 80.57 57.38 -40.29
CA ASP A 264 80.41 55.93 -40.41
C ASP A 264 80.90 55.37 -41.76
N ARG A 265 82.05 55.87 -42.24
CA ARG A 265 82.69 55.38 -43.47
C ARG A 265 84.10 54.87 -43.19
N GLU A 266 84.46 53.84 -43.93
CA GLU A 266 85.80 53.25 -43.94
C GLU A 266 86.77 54.08 -44.79
N GLY A 267 88.07 53.85 -44.61
CA GLY A 267 89.16 54.44 -45.38
C GLY A 267 89.80 55.70 -44.78
N HIS A 268 89.29 56.20 -43.65
CA HIS A 268 89.89 57.32 -42.89
C HIS A 268 89.50 57.25 -41.42
N THR A 269 90.26 57.95 -40.56
CA THR A 269 89.93 58.06 -39.13
C THR A 269 89.05 59.29 -38.89
N THR A 270 88.40 59.36 -37.72
CA THR A 270 87.56 60.50 -37.32
C THR A 270 88.30 61.85 -37.39
N SER A 271 89.62 61.87 -37.21
CA SER A 271 90.47 63.06 -37.32
C SER A 271 90.71 63.55 -38.76
N ASP A 272 90.55 62.69 -39.76
CA ASP A 272 90.80 62.99 -41.18
C ASP A 272 89.49 63.03 -42.00
N CYS A 273 88.35 63.29 -41.33
CA CYS A 273 87.05 63.21 -41.99
C CYS A 273 86.78 64.42 -42.91
N PRO A 274 86.60 64.20 -44.22
CA PRO A 274 86.36 65.30 -45.16
C PRO A 274 85.03 66.03 -44.93
N TYR A 275 84.11 65.44 -44.16
CA TYR A 275 82.79 66.01 -43.83
C TYR A 275 82.76 66.77 -42.49
N GLN A 276 83.89 66.86 -41.79
CA GLN A 276 83.95 67.49 -40.46
C GLN A 276 83.91 69.04 -40.51
N LYS A 277 84.14 69.66 -41.68
CA LYS A 277 84.23 71.12 -41.84
C LYS A 277 82.96 71.80 -42.37
N ASP A 278 81.93 71.05 -42.73
CA ASP A 278 80.68 71.62 -43.28
C ASP A 278 79.69 72.12 -42.20
N SER A 279 80.06 72.06 -40.92
CA SER A 279 79.22 72.47 -39.79
C SER A 279 79.58 73.84 -39.19
N LEU A 280 80.40 74.66 -39.89
CA LEU A 280 80.86 75.98 -39.42
C LEU A 280 80.41 77.18 -40.28
N GLU A 281 79.55 76.96 -41.29
CA GLU A 281 78.85 78.06 -41.99
C GLU A 281 77.34 77.78 -42.04
N MET A 282 76.65 78.05 -40.93
CA MET A 282 75.28 78.58 -40.97
C MET A 282 74.89 79.08 -39.58
N PHE A 283 74.42 80.33 -39.57
CA PHE A 283 73.52 80.87 -38.56
C PHE A 283 72.31 79.96 -38.33
#